data_AF-A0A2W4JAU2-F1
#
_entry.id   AF-A0A2W4JAU2-F1
#
_cell.length_a   1.000
_cell.length_b   1.000
_cell.length_c   1.000
_cell.angle_alpha   90.00
_cell.angle_beta   90.00
_cell.angle_gamma   90.00
#
_symmetry.space_group_name_H-M   'P 1'
#
loop_
_entity.id
_entity.type
_entity.pdbx_description
1 polymer ?
#
loop_
_entity_poly.entity_id
_entity_poly.type
_entity_poly.pdbx_seq_one_letter_code
_entity_poly.pdbx_strand_id
1 'polypeptide(L)'
;VTDSLGVEVFCAGTHPFAAWYQQKVTNKERYAKLIERTQWWGRQMLIYGVHIHVGIEHKAKALPILDGLLNYAPHLQALSASSPWWGGEDTGYASNRALMFQQLPTAGLPFQFAEWAEFESYVEDMFITGVIDDITEIRWDIRPSPRLGTVEQRVCDGVPTLEEVTAIAALTQCLVEDLSTRLDNGEEIPTMPPWHVQENKWRAARYGMDAIVILNAAGDEKLVTESLVELLNQLEPTARKLRCENELAGVETILRYGASYQRQRAVAREHNGSLKAVVASLIAEMREGIAKDEPAQQGGQYNRQ
;
A
#
# COMPACT_ATOMS: atom_id res chain seq x y z
N VAL A 1 -9.22 -2.78 -25.86
CA VAL A 1 -10.51 -3.22 -25.27
C VAL A 1 -11.42 -2.04 -24.96
N THR A 2 -10.89 -0.94 -24.44
CA THR A 2 -11.64 0.23 -23.98
C THR A 2 -11.99 1.22 -25.10
N ASP A 3 -11.13 1.37 -26.12
CA ASP A 3 -11.28 2.36 -27.21
C ASP A 3 -12.62 2.25 -27.96
N SER A 4 -13.04 1.02 -28.31
CA SER A 4 -14.29 0.79 -29.04
C SER A 4 -15.55 1.06 -28.21
N LEU A 5 -15.40 1.21 -26.89
CA LEU A 5 -16.49 1.50 -25.95
C LEU A 5 -16.53 2.98 -25.56
N GLY A 6 -15.58 3.81 -26.03
CA GLY A 6 -15.52 5.23 -25.68
C GLY A 6 -15.26 5.48 -24.19
N VAL A 7 -14.56 4.55 -23.52
CA VAL A 7 -14.20 4.65 -22.11
C VAL A 7 -12.70 4.57 -21.95
N GLU A 8 -12.19 5.12 -20.84
CA GLU A 8 -10.79 5.08 -20.45
C GLU A 8 -10.63 4.36 -19.12
N VAL A 9 -9.42 3.83 -18.88
CA VAL A 9 -9.04 3.21 -17.61
C VAL A 9 -7.89 4.02 -17.03
N PHE A 10 -7.97 4.26 -15.73
CA PHE A 10 -6.88 4.81 -14.93
C PHE A 10 -6.81 4.05 -13.61
N CYS A 11 -5.68 4.16 -12.92
CA CYS A 11 -5.52 3.60 -11.58
C CYS A 11 -4.80 4.61 -10.68
N ALA A 12 -5.31 4.77 -9.47
CA ALA A 12 -4.78 5.61 -8.39
C ALA A 12 -5.46 5.19 -7.08
N GLY A 13 -4.95 5.59 -5.93
CA GLY A 13 -5.53 5.25 -4.63
C GLY A 13 -6.94 5.82 -4.42
N THR A 14 -7.19 6.98 -5.01
CA THR A 14 -8.48 7.68 -5.05
C THR A 14 -8.70 8.30 -6.42
N HIS A 15 -9.96 8.52 -6.79
CA HIS A 15 -10.26 9.37 -7.94
C HIS A 15 -10.10 10.85 -7.54
N PRO A 16 -9.39 11.71 -8.28
CA PRO A 16 -9.07 13.07 -7.84
C PRO A 16 -10.25 13.96 -7.45
N PHE A 17 -11.33 13.95 -8.24
CA PHE A 17 -12.50 14.81 -8.02
C PHE A 17 -13.85 14.10 -7.92
N ALA A 18 -13.88 12.75 -7.91
CA ALA A 18 -15.16 12.05 -7.89
C ALA A 18 -15.82 12.19 -6.51
N ALA A 19 -17.11 12.48 -6.51
CA ALA A 19 -17.92 12.50 -5.31
C ALA A 19 -18.51 11.11 -5.06
N TRP A 20 -18.22 10.52 -3.89
CA TRP A 20 -18.74 9.20 -3.50
C TRP A 20 -20.28 9.13 -3.54
N TYR A 21 -20.95 10.21 -3.13
CA TYR A 21 -22.42 10.28 -3.06
C TYR A 21 -23.10 10.38 -4.43
N GLN A 22 -22.33 10.60 -5.50
CA GLN A 22 -22.83 10.59 -6.88
C GLN A 22 -22.63 9.22 -7.57
N GLN A 23 -21.92 8.28 -6.92
CA GLN A 23 -21.63 6.98 -7.51
C GLN A 23 -22.81 6.03 -7.36
N LYS A 24 -23.13 5.32 -8.45
CA LYS A 24 -24.15 4.27 -8.41
C LYS A 24 -23.59 3.03 -7.74
N VAL A 25 -24.24 2.62 -6.67
CA VAL A 25 -23.95 1.36 -5.99
C VAL A 25 -24.71 0.24 -6.68
N THR A 26 -24.00 -0.83 -7.05
CA THR A 26 -24.65 -2.06 -7.53
C THR A 26 -25.33 -2.75 -6.36
N ASN A 27 -26.64 -3.01 -6.49
CA ASN A 27 -27.47 -3.54 -5.43
C ASN A 27 -27.18 -5.03 -5.19
N LYS A 28 -26.17 -5.32 -4.36
CA LYS A 28 -25.86 -6.66 -3.85
C LYS A 28 -26.13 -6.66 -2.34
N GLU A 29 -26.87 -7.64 -1.83
CA GLU A 29 -27.22 -7.76 -0.40
C GLU A 29 -26.00 -7.62 0.54
N ARG A 30 -24.86 -8.21 0.16
CA ARG A 30 -23.59 -8.08 0.90
C ARG A 30 -23.10 -6.64 1.00
N TYR A 31 -23.29 -5.83 -0.04
CA TYR A 31 -22.90 -4.42 -0.04
C TYR A 31 -23.86 -3.58 0.81
N ALA A 32 -25.17 -3.87 0.77
CA ALA A 32 -26.14 -3.20 1.62
C ALA A 32 -25.83 -3.40 3.12
N LYS A 33 -25.52 -4.64 3.53
CA LYS A 33 -25.11 -4.97 4.91
C LYS A 33 -23.84 -4.22 5.32
N LEU A 34 -22.85 -4.14 4.43
CA LEU A 34 -21.62 -3.37 4.67
C LEU A 34 -21.93 -1.89 4.91
N ILE A 35 -22.71 -1.25 4.03
CA ILE A 35 -23.08 0.17 4.15
C ILE A 35 -23.92 0.45 5.39
N GLU A 36 -24.88 -0.42 5.71
CA GLU A 36 -25.68 -0.29 6.92
C GLU A 36 -24.80 -0.32 8.18
N ARG A 37 -23.80 -1.21 8.22
CA ARG A 37 -22.89 -1.32 9.36
C ARG A 37 -21.88 -0.18 9.47
N THR A 38 -21.38 0.32 8.34
CA THR A 38 -20.23 1.24 8.31
C THR A 38 -20.61 2.70 8.01
N GLN A 39 -21.86 2.93 7.61
CA GLN A 39 -22.48 4.23 7.41
C GLN A 39 -21.57 5.24 6.72
N TRP A 40 -21.23 6.34 7.39
CA TRP A 40 -20.47 7.45 6.82
C TRP A 40 -19.18 6.99 6.13
N TRP A 41 -18.38 6.19 6.82
CA TRP A 41 -17.09 5.73 6.31
C TRP A 41 -17.24 4.72 5.18
N GLY A 42 -18.20 3.80 5.29
CA GLY A 42 -18.47 2.81 4.25
C GLY A 42 -18.88 3.41 2.92
N ARG A 43 -19.74 4.43 2.95
CA ARG A 43 -20.23 5.12 1.75
C ARG A 43 -19.12 5.87 1.02
N GLN A 44 -18.04 6.20 1.72
CA GLN A 44 -16.88 6.89 1.17
C GLN A 44 -15.84 5.95 0.55
N MET A 45 -16.03 4.63 0.54
CA MET A 45 -15.03 3.66 0.07
C MET A 45 -14.86 3.61 -1.47
N LEU A 46 -14.76 4.78 -2.12
CA LEU A 46 -14.34 4.96 -3.50
C LEU A 46 -12.81 5.03 -3.57
N ILE A 47 -12.17 3.95 -3.12
CA ILE A 47 -10.72 3.80 -3.00
C ILE A 47 -10.27 2.56 -3.75
N TYR A 48 -9.05 2.59 -4.30
CA TYR A 48 -8.49 1.48 -5.07
C TYR A 48 -7.11 1.12 -4.52
N GLY A 49 -6.83 -0.17 -4.38
CA GLY A 49 -5.58 -0.67 -3.81
C GLY A 49 -5.00 -1.78 -4.66
N VAL A 50 -3.68 -1.94 -4.59
CA VAL A 50 -2.99 -3.13 -5.08
C VAL A 50 -2.78 -4.07 -3.89
N HIS A 51 -3.19 -5.33 -4.05
CA HIS A 51 -2.92 -6.37 -3.06
C HIS A 51 -1.98 -7.39 -3.66
N ILE A 52 -0.91 -7.70 -2.94
CA ILE A 52 0.12 -8.66 -3.37
C ILE A 52 0.05 -9.87 -2.45
N HIS A 53 -0.17 -11.04 -3.05
CA HIS A 53 -0.15 -12.31 -2.37
C HIS A 53 1.18 -13.01 -2.63
N VAL A 54 1.90 -13.38 -1.58
CA VAL A 54 3.10 -14.22 -1.68
C VAL A 54 2.84 -15.53 -0.96
N GLY A 55 2.99 -16.64 -1.69
CA GLY A 55 2.82 -17.99 -1.15
C GLY A 55 3.89 -18.28 -0.10
N ILE A 56 3.49 -18.93 0.98
CA ILE A 56 4.38 -19.41 2.04
C ILE A 56 4.22 -20.92 2.19
N GLU A 57 5.32 -21.61 2.42
CA GLU A 57 5.36 -23.07 2.44
C GLU A 57 4.87 -23.68 3.76
N HIS A 58 4.82 -22.89 4.84
CA HIS A 58 4.33 -23.37 6.13
C HIS A 58 3.69 -22.27 6.99
N LYS A 59 2.58 -22.60 7.68
CA LYS A 59 1.81 -21.65 8.50
C LYS A 59 2.61 -21.01 9.63
N ALA A 60 3.61 -21.73 10.17
CA ALA A 60 4.46 -21.21 11.25
C ALA A 60 5.26 -19.97 10.84
N LYS A 61 5.47 -19.75 9.53
CA LYS A 61 6.13 -18.56 9.02
C LYS A 61 5.19 -17.38 8.79
N ALA A 62 3.88 -17.60 8.79
CA ALA A 62 2.90 -16.57 8.40
C ALA A 62 2.94 -15.34 9.32
N LEU A 63 2.96 -15.54 10.64
CA LEU A 63 2.99 -14.44 11.62
C LEU A 63 4.36 -13.75 11.67
N PRO A 64 5.50 -14.47 11.76
CA PRO A 64 6.81 -13.82 11.72
C PRO A 64 7.07 -13.03 10.43
N ILE A 65 6.63 -13.55 9.27
CA ILE A 65 6.73 -12.81 8.00
C ILE A 65 5.81 -11.59 8.00
N LEU A 66 4.58 -11.71 8.50
CA LEU A 66 3.67 -10.57 8.64
C LEU A 66 4.30 -9.48 9.52
N ASP A 67 4.82 -9.84 10.69
CA ASP A 67 5.48 -8.90 11.60
C ASP A 67 6.73 -8.27 10.98
N GLY A 68 7.54 -9.05 10.26
CA GLY A 68 8.68 -8.54 9.51
C GLY A 68 8.26 -7.55 8.42
N LEU A 69 7.17 -7.83 7.70
CA LEU A 69 6.64 -6.93 6.67
C LEU A 69 6.10 -5.62 7.26
N LEU A 70 5.64 -5.59 8.51
CA LEU A 70 5.23 -4.33 9.16
C LEU A 70 6.38 -3.34 9.28
N ASN A 71 7.63 -3.80 9.32
CA ASN A 71 8.80 -2.92 9.32
C ASN A 71 8.98 -2.20 7.96
N TYR A 72 8.51 -2.81 6.88
CA TYR A 72 8.65 -2.31 5.51
C TYR A 72 7.33 -1.80 4.91
N ALA A 73 6.23 -1.90 5.66
CA ALA A 73 4.95 -1.30 5.31
C ALA A 73 5.05 0.20 4.95
N PRO A 74 5.79 1.06 5.68
CA PRO A 74 5.92 2.47 5.29
C PRO A 74 6.64 2.66 3.94
N HIS A 75 7.62 1.82 3.58
CA HIS A 75 8.31 1.85 2.29
C HIS A 75 7.37 1.53 1.13
N LEU A 76 6.60 0.45 1.29
CA LEU A 76 5.60 0.02 0.30
C LEU A 76 4.47 1.05 0.16
N GLN A 77 4.05 1.68 1.26
CA GLN A 77 3.05 2.74 1.25
C GLN A 77 3.56 4.00 0.55
N ALA A 78 4.79 4.43 0.86
CA ALA A 78 5.40 5.62 0.26
C ALA A 78 5.57 5.46 -1.26
N LEU A 79 6.09 4.32 -1.71
CA LEU A 79 6.27 4.01 -3.15
C LEU A 79 4.96 4.01 -3.91
N SER A 80 3.91 3.41 -3.33
CA SER A 80 2.60 3.27 -3.98
C SER A 80 1.71 4.51 -3.88
N ALA A 81 2.06 5.48 -3.03
CA ALA A 81 1.21 6.62 -2.72
C ALA A 81 0.74 7.36 -3.98
N SER A 82 -0.58 7.44 -4.14
CA SER A 82 -1.22 7.95 -5.36
C SER A 82 -2.60 8.54 -5.09
N SER A 83 -2.90 8.89 -3.84
CA SER A 83 -4.19 9.45 -3.42
C SER A 83 -4.07 10.78 -2.68
N PRO A 84 -3.43 11.82 -3.26
CA PRO A 84 -3.33 13.12 -2.60
C PRO A 84 -4.64 13.92 -2.61
N TRP A 85 -5.57 13.57 -3.50
CA TRP A 85 -6.81 14.30 -3.72
C TRP A 85 -8.04 13.54 -3.18
N TRP A 86 -9.02 14.28 -2.65
CA TRP A 86 -10.31 13.72 -2.25
C TRP A 86 -11.45 14.71 -2.53
N GLY A 87 -12.41 14.31 -3.36
CA GLY A 87 -13.58 15.14 -3.66
C GLY A 87 -13.24 16.49 -4.31
N GLY A 88 -12.07 16.61 -4.96
CA GLY A 88 -11.62 17.84 -5.61
C GLY A 88 -10.62 18.67 -4.80
N GLU A 89 -10.32 18.26 -3.56
CA GLU A 89 -9.46 19.01 -2.63
C GLU A 89 -8.12 18.31 -2.42
N ASP A 90 -7.04 19.08 -2.25
CA ASP A 90 -5.75 18.53 -1.77
C ASP A 90 -5.90 18.19 -0.29
N THR A 91 -5.74 16.91 0.04
CA THR A 91 -5.89 16.42 1.41
C THR A 91 -4.69 16.76 2.29
N GLY A 92 -3.56 17.14 1.68
CA GLY A 92 -2.26 17.23 2.34
C GLY A 92 -1.60 15.87 2.58
N TYR A 93 -2.26 14.74 2.29
CA TYR A 93 -1.67 13.40 2.38
C TYR A 93 -1.03 12.99 1.04
N ALA A 94 -0.09 12.05 1.08
CA ALA A 94 0.41 11.35 -0.09
C ALA A 94 -0.48 10.14 -0.42
N SER A 95 -0.88 9.40 0.63
CA SER A 95 -1.88 8.33 0.57
C SER A 95 -3.05 8.62 1.51
N ASN A 96 -4.08 9.31 1.01
CA ASN A 96 -5.33 9.50 1.75
C ASN A 96 -6.10 8.17 1.91
N ARG A 97 -5.99 7.27 0.93
CA ARG A 97 -6.64 5.96 0.96
C ARG A 97 -6.29 5.18 2.23
N ALA A 98 -5.02 5.17 2.65
CA ALA A 98 -4.59 4.46 3.86
C ALA A 98 -5.36 4.91 5.12
N LEU A 99 -5.62 6.22 5.25
CA LEU A 99 -6.33 6.79 6.39
C LEU A 99 -7.85 6.69 6.30
N MET A 100 -8.38 6.63 5.08
CA MET A 100 -9.79 6.34 4.86
C MET A 100 -10.12 4.88 5.20
N PHE A 101 -9.29 3.94 4.74
CA PHE A 101 -9.56 2.52 4.89
C PHE A 101 -9.59 2.08 6.36
N GLN A 102 -8.68 2.61 7.19
CA GLN A 102 -8.60 2.29 8.63
C GLN A 102 -9.82 2.74 9.46
N GLN A 103 -10.76 3.51 8.90
CA GLN A 103 -11.99 3.88 9.60
C GLN A 103 -12.99 2.72 9.69
N LEU A 104 -12.77 1.63 8.95
CA LEU A 104 -13.59 0.43 9.04
C LEU A 104 -13.20 -0.41 10.26
N PRO A 105 -14.16 -1.03 10.97
CA PRO A 105 -13.95 -1.66 12.28
C PRO A 105 -12.96 -2.84 12.29
N THR A 106 -12.66 -3.42 11.13
CA THR A 106 -11.74 -4.55 10.99
C THR A 106 -10.54 -4.22 10.09
N ALA A 107 -10.35 -2.93 9.77
CA ALA A 107 -9.30 -2.46 8.88
C ALA A 107 -8.18 -1.75 9.64
N GLY A 108 -7.00 -1.72 9.03
CA GLY A 108 -5.82 -1.09 9.59
C GLY A 108 -4.75 -2.10 9.99
N LEU A 109 -3.88 -1.73 10.92
CA LEU A 109 -2.76 -2.57 11.30
C LEU A 109 -3.24 -3.87 11.95
N PRO A 110 -2.60 -5.01 11.65
CA PRO A 110 -2.91 -6.27 12.32
C PRO A 110 -2.50 -6.21 13.80
N PHE A 111 -3.11 -7.07 14.61
CA PHE A 111 -2.57 -7.39 15.93
C PHE A 111 -1.33 -8.29 15.76
N GLN A 112 -0.39 -8.18 16.69
CA GLN A 112 0.79 -9.04 16.73
C GLN A 112 0.53 -10.19 17.71
N PHE A 113 0.79 -11.41 17.26
CA PHE A 113 0.58 -12.64 18.01
C PHE A 113 1.89 -13.39 18.07
N ALA A 114 2.20 -14.00 19.22
CA ALA A 114 3.38 -14.83 19.37
C ALA A 114 3.19 -16.18 18.68
N GLU A 115 1.98 -16.75 18.76
CA GLU A 115 1.69 -18.09 18.29
C GLU A 115 0.50 -18.13 17.33
N TRP A 116 0.55 -19.05 16.36
CA TRP A 116 -0.53 -19.23 15.37
C TRP A 116 -1.89 -19.53 16.02
N ALA A 117 -1.89 -20.23 17.16
CA ALA A 117 -3.11 -20.53 17.90
C ALA A 117 -3.82 -19.28 18.44
N GLU A 118 -3.09 -18.21 18.74
CA GLU A 118 -3.68 -16.94 19.19
C GLU A 118 -4.38 -16.22 18.02
N PHE A 119 -3.82 -16.31 16.81
CA PHE A 119 -4.50 -15.85 15.59
C PHE A 119 -5.76 -16.67 15.32
N GLU A 120 -5.73 -18.00 15.46
CA GLU A 120 -6.91 -18.85 15.32
C GLU A 120 -8.00 -18.48 16.35
N SER A 121 -7.61 -18.26 17.62
CA SER A 121 -8.53 -17.80 18.67
C SER A 121 -9.13 -16.43 18.34
N TYR A 122 -8.32 -15.47 17.85
CA TYR A 122 -8.82 -14.17 17.41
C TYR A 122 -9.85 -14.31 16.29
N VAL A 123 -9.58 -15.14 15.28
CA VAL A 123 -10.52 -15.38 14.17
C VAL A 123 -11.82 -15.98 14.69
N GLU A 124 -11.73 -16.97 15.59
CA GLU A 124 -12.90 -17.59 16.22
C GLU A 124 -13.75 -16.57 17.01
N ASP A 125 -13.11 -15.73 17.84
CA ASP A 125 -13.79 -14.65 18.57
C ASP A 125 -14.53 -13.69 17.63
N MET A 126 -13.93 -13.34 16.49
CA MET A 126 -14.52 -12.44 15.50
C MET A 126 -15.77 -13.05 14.83
N PHE A 127 -15.82 -14.37 14.67
CA PHE A 127 -17.01 -15.08 14.22
C PHE A 127 -18.07 -15.17 15.33
N ILE A 128 -17.69 -15.57 16.55
CA ILE A 128 -18.59 -15.71 17.70
C ILE A 128 -19.31 -14.40 18.02
N THR A 129 -18.57 -13.29 17.99
CA THR A 129 -19.11 -11.95 18.26
C THR A 129 -19.89 -11.35 17.09
N GLY A 130 -19.93 -12.02 15.93
CA GLY A 130 -20.60 -11.53 14.73
C GLY A 130 -19.90 -10.32 14.08
N VAL A 131 -18.63 -10.07 14.42
CA VAL A 131 -17.84 -8.99 13.81
C VAL A 131 -17.47 -9.34 12.37
N ILE A 132 -17.37 -10.61 12.00
CA ILE A 132 -17.21 -11.05 10.61
C ILE A 132 -18.14 -12.23 10.29
N ASP A 133 -18.62 -12.30 9.04
CA ASP A 133 -19.30 -13.49 8.51
C ASP A 133 -18.37 -14.35 7.64
N ASP A 134 -17.21 -13.81 7.25
CA ASP A 134 -16.19 -14.48 6.44
C ASP A 134 -14.80 -13.93 6.82
N ILE A 135 -13.79 -14.80 6.84
CA ILE A 135 -12.41 -14.43 7.21
C ILE A 135 -11.84 -13.29 6.33
N THR A 136 -12.30 -13.16 5.09
CA THR A 136 -11.90 -12.06 4.18
C THR A 136 -12.35 -10.68 4.66
N GLU A 137 -13.21 -10.62 5.68
CA GLU A 137 -13.66 -9.39 6.31
C GLU A 137 -12.72 -8.90 7.41
N ILE A 138 -11.67 -9.65 7.76
CA ILE A 138 -10.51 -9.14 8.50
C ILE A 138 -9.69 -8.31 7.51
N ARG A 139 -9.86 -6.99 7.54
CA ARG A 139 -9.37 -6.05 6.52
C ARG A 139 -8.02 -5.46 6.91
N TRP A 140 -7.16 -6.24 7.56
CA TRP A 140 -5.84 -5.75 7.96
C TRP A 140 -4.99 -5.34 6.76
N ASP A 141 -4.07 -4.42 7.01
CA ASP A 141 -3.12 -3.91 6.02
C ASP A 141 -2.18 -5.01 5.54
N ILE A 142 -1.83 -5.94 6.43
CA ILE A 142 -1.12 -7.20 6.13
C ILE A 142 -1.86 -8.32 6.85
N ARG A 143 -2.13 -9.43 6.16
CA ARG A 143 -2.82 -10.57 6.78
C ARG A 143 -2.40 -11.92 6.21
N PRO A 144 -2.51 -13.00 6.99
CA PRO A 144 -2.54 -14.33 6.43
C PRO A 144 -3.81 -14.53 5.57
N SER A 145 -3.68 -15.24 4.45
CA SER A 145 -4.81 -15.73 3.66
C SER A 145 -4.76 -17.26 3.61
N PRO A 146 -5.41 -17.95 4.57
CA PRO A 146 -5.38 -19.41 4.64
C PRO A 146 -5.93 -20.11 3.40
N ARG A 147 -6.92 -19.49 2.72
CA ARG A 147 -7.50 -20.04 1.49
C ARG A 147 -6.50 -20.16 0.34
N LEU A 148 -5.50 -19.29 0.31
CA LEU A 148 -4.47 -19.27 -0.74
C LEU A 148 -3.11 -19.79 -0.26
N GLY A 149 -2.91 -19.96 1.05
CA GLY A 149 -1.60 -20.30 1.61
C GLY A 149 -0.59 -19.16 1.46
N THR A 150 -1.04 -17.91 1.61
CA THR A 150 -0.21 -16.72 1.32
C THR A 150 -0.21 -15.75 2.50
N VAL A 151 0.82 -14.91 2.59
CA VAL A 151 0.71 -13.61 3.25
C VAL A 151 0.25 -12.59 2.20
N GLU A 152 -0.76 -11.82 2.54
CA GLU A 152 -1.35 -10.80 1.67
C GLU A 152 -0.99 -9.40 2.20
N GLN A 153 -0.25 -8.66 1.39
CA GLN A 153 0.08 -7.25 1.61
C GLN A 153 -0.95 -6.34 0.92
N ARG A 154 -1.55 -5.40 1.65
CA ARG A 154 -2.69 -4.57 1.21
C ARG A 154 -2.51 -3.08 1.49
N VAL A 155 -1.34 -2.69 2.04
CA VAL A 155 -1.02 -1.30 2.37
C VAL A 155 -1.05 -0.41 1.12
N CYS A 156 -0.64 -0.94 -0.04
CA CYS A 156 -0.43 -0.16 -1.24
C CYS A 156 -1.71 0.43 -1.85
N ASP A 157 -1.62 1.69 -2.27
CA ASP A 157 -2.62 2.31 -3.12
C ASP A 157 -2.64 1.68 -4.52
N GLY A 158 -3.70 1.95 -5.29
CA GLY A 158 -3.70 1.72 -6.73
C GLY A 158 -2.58 2.52 -7.37
N VAL A 159 -1.74 1.92 -8.20
CA VAL A 159 -0.68 2.64 -8.94
C VAL A 159 -1.01 2.71 -10.42
N PRO A 160 -0.65 3.80 -11.12
CA PRO A 160 -1.12 4.06 -12.48
C PRO A 160 -0.47 3.19 -13.55
N THR A 161 0.72 2.62 -13.31
CA THR A 161 1.44 1.85 -14.33
C THR A 161 1.64 0.38 -13.96
N LEU A 162 1.73 -0.49 -14.96
CA LEU A 162 2.13 -1.89 -14.74
C LEU A 162 3.58 -2.00 -14.23
N GLU A 163 4.47 -1.11 -14.66
CA GLU A 163 5.86 -1.04 -14.19
C GLU A 163 5.91 -0.86 -12.67
N GLU A 164 5.13 0.09 -12.12
CA GLU A 164 5.00 0.31 -10.68
C GLU A 164 4.39 -0.91 -9.96
N VAL A 165 3.34 -1.53 -10.52
CA VAL A 165 2.74 -2.75 -9.94
C VAL A 165 3.80 -3.86 -9.84
N THR A 166 4.55 -4.11 -10.92
CA THR A 166 5.56 -5.16 -10.95
C THR A 166 6.73 -4.87 -10.01
N ALA A 167 7.14 -3.61 -9.87
CA ALA A 167 8.20 -3.21 -8.96
C ALA A 167 7.83 -3.45 -7.50
N ILE A 168 6.63 -3.03 -7.11
CA ILE A 168 6.12 -3.23 -5.74
C ILE A 168 5.88 -4.72 -5.47
N ALA A 169 5.42 -5.48 -6.46
CA ALA A 169 5.25 -6.93 -6.35
C ALA A 169 6.60 -7.64 -6.16
N ALA A 170 7.61 -7.31 -6.95
CA ALA A 170 8.95 -7.88 -6.83
C ALA A 170 9.60 -7.52 -5.48
N LEU A 171 9.49 -6.26 -5.04
CA LEU A 171 9.97 -5.85 -3.72
C LEU A 171 9.29 -6.64 -2.60
N THR A 172 7.97 -6.79 -2.66
CA THR A 172 7.21 -7.56 -1.66
C THR A 172 7.61 -9.04 -1.68
N GLN A 173 7.79 -9.63 -2.86
CA GLN A 173 8.22 -11.02 -3.02
C GLN A 173 9.63 -11.23 -2.47
N CYS A 174 10.57 -10.34 -2.78
CA CYS A 174 11.93 -10.38 -2.26
C CYS A 174 11.97 -10.24 -0.74
N LEU A 175 11.17 -9.34 -0.16
CA LEU A 175 11.05 -9.20 1.29
C LEU A 175 10.54 -10.49 1.95
N VAL A 176 9.47 -11.08 1.41
CA VAL A 176 8.92 -12.33 1.96
C VAL A 176 9.92 -13.49 1.84
N GLU A 177 10.61 -13.62 0.72
CA GLU A 177 11.61 -14.66 0.52
C GLU A 177 12.85 -14.48 1.42
N ASP A 178 13.30 -13.24 1.62
CA ASP A 178 14.39 -12.91 2.55
C ASP A 178 14.00 -13.27 3.99
N LEU A 179 12.83 -12.82 4.44
CA LEU A 179 12.29 -13.16 5.77
C LEU A 179 12.09 -14.68 5.94
N SER A 180 11.57 -15.36 4.92
CA SER A 180 11.38 -16.81 4.94
C SER A 180 12.71 -17.56 5.03
N THR A 181 13.72 -17.12 4.30
CA THR A 181 15.08 -17.70 4.31
C THR A 181 15.75 -17.51 5.67
N ARG A 182 15.60 -16.34 6.29
CA ARG A 182 16.12 -16.07 7.64
C ARG A 182 15.50 -16.99 8.69
N LEU A 183 14.18 -17.23 8.60
CA LEU A 183 13.49 -18.20 9.44
C LEU A 183 14.02 -19.64 9.24
N ASP A 184 14.29 -20.05 8.00
CA ASP A 184 14.90 -21.37 7.72
C ASP A 184 16.30 -21.53 8.33
N ASN A 185 17.03 -20.42 8.43
CA ASN A 185 18.35 -20.38 9.07
C ASN A 185 18.27 -20.32 10.62
N GLY A 186 17.06 -20.33 11.18
CA GLY A 186 16.83 -20.26 12.63
C GLY A 186 16.99 -18.86 13.22
N GLU A 187 16.92 -17.81 12.40
CA GLU A 187 16.93 -16.43 12.87
C GLU A 187 15.56 -15.99 13.39
N GLU A 188 15.57 -15.15 14.42
CA GLU A 188 14.38 -14.40 14.83
C GLU A 188 14.20 -13.17 13.93
N ILE A 189 12.96 -12.90 13.54
CA ILE A 189 12.62 -11.71 12.75
C ILE A 189 12.50 -10.50 13.69
N PRO A 190 13.31 -9.45 13.49
CA PRO A 190 13.18 -8.24 14.29
C PRO A 190 11.82 -7.58 14.08
N THR A 191 11.20 -7.09 15.16
CA THR A 191 9.94 -6.37 15.11
C THR A 191 10.05 -5.01 15.77
N MET A 192 9.20 -4.08 15.34
CA MET A 192 9.01 -2.81 16.02
C MET A 192 7.87 -2.90 17.03
N PRO A 193 7.93 -2.12 18.13
CA PRO A 193 6.78 -1.92 18.99
C PRO A 193 5.56 -1.38 18.20
N PRO A 194 4.33 -1.76 18.58
CA PRO A 194 3.12 -1.38 17.85
C PRO A 194 2.95 0.13 17.62
N TRP A 195 3.40 0.97 18.56
CA TRP A 195 3.32 2.42 18.44
C TRP A 195 4.28 3.00 17.38
N HIS A 196 5.44 2.37 17.13
CA HIS A 196 6.31 2.75 16.00
C HIS A 196 5.70 2.34 14.67
N VAL A 197 5.09 1.15 14.59
CA VAL A 197 4.38 0.69 13.38
C VAL A 197 3.21 1.63 13.06
N GLN A 198 2.44 2.02 14.07
CA GLN A 198 1.35 3.00 13.93
C GLN A 198 1.83 4.36 13.46
N GLU A 199 2.90 4.89 14.06
CA GLU A 199 3.49 6.17 13.66
C GLU A 199 4.01 6.11 12.21
N ASN A 200 4.72 5.05 11.84
CA ASN A 200 5.23 4.85 10.49
C ASN A 200 4.13 4.80 9.43
N LYS A 201 3.01 4.12 9.73
CA LYS A 201 1.83 4.12 8.85
C LYS A 201 1.35 5.55 8.60
N TRP A 202 1.24 6.36 9.65
CA TRP A 202 0.80 7.75 9.51
C TRP A 202 1.81 8.62 8.77
N ARG A 203 3.10 8.55 9.12
CA ARG A 203 4.18 9.31 8.46
C ARG A 203 4.25 9.01 6.97
N ALA A 204 4.23 7.74 6.58
CA ALA A 204 4.24 7.36 5.18
C ALA A 204 2.97 7.83 4.45
N ALA A 205 1.81 7.79 5.10
CA ALA A 205 0.56 8.27 4.49
C ALA A 205 0.60 9.78 4.27
N ARG A 206 1.16 10.53 5.24
CA ARG A 206 1.20 11.99 5.24
C ARG A 206 2.27 12.55 4.32
N TYR A 207 3.47 11.99 4.36
CA TYR A 207 4.67 12.57 3.73
C TYR A 207 5.12 11.80 2.49
N GLY A 208 4.66 10.55 2.29
CA GLY A 208 5.05 9.75 1.12
C GLY A 208 6.55 9.53 1.07
N MET A 209 7.18 9.86 -0.07
CA MET A 209 8.62 9.70 -0.31
C MET A 209 9.50 10.63 0.53
N ASP A 210 8.90 11.64 1.17
CA ASP A 210 9.58 12.58 2.06
C ASP A 210 9.51 12.14 3.54
N ALA A 211 8.95 10.95 3.82
CA ALA A 211 8.79 10.44 5.17
C ALA A 211 10.13 10.04 5.80
N ILE A 212 10.37 10.50 7.02
CA ILE A 212 11.40 9.94 7.92
C ILE A 212 10.77 8.78 8.68
N VAL A 213 11.19 7.55 8.36
CA VAL A 213 10.63 6.32 8.89
C VAL A 213 11.49 5.77 10.02
N ILE A 214 10.84 5.21 11.03
CA ILE A 214 11.47 4.47 12.12
C ILE A 214 11.85 3.09 11.57
N LEU A 215 13.10 2.68 11.75
CA LEU A 215 13.67 1.48 11.15
C LEU A 215 13.65 0.27 12.08
N ASN A 216 13.62 0.49 13.40
CA ASN A 216 13.72 -0.60 14.37
C ASN A 216 13.17 -0.22 15.76
N ALA A 217 13.22 -1.17 16.70
CA ALA A 217 12.75 -0.98 18.07
C ALA A 217 13.55 0.05 18.88
N ALA A 218 14.81 0.32 18.52
CA ALA A 218 15.64 1.34 19.17
C ALA A 218 15.24 2.77 18.77
N GLY A 219 14.41 2.93 17.72
CA GLY A 219 13.96 4.22 17.25
C GLY A 219 14.91 4.88 16.26
N ASP A 220 15.80 4.12 15.62
CA ASP A 220 16.63 4.67 14.54
C ASP A 220 15.73 5.15 13.39
N GLU A 221 16.06 6.30 12.81
CA GLU A 221 15.25 6.95 11.79
C GLU A 221 16.05 7.23 10.53
N LYS A 222 15.39 7.15 9.37
CA LYS A 222 15.98 7.49 8.07
C LYS A 222 14.93 7.99 7.09
N LEU A 223 15.35 8.79 6.11
CA LEU A 223 14.49 9.12 4.98
C LEU A 223 14.13 7.82 4.22
N VAL A 224 12.85 7.64 3.91
CA VAL A 224 12.36 6.39 3.29
C VAL A 224 13.05 6.09 1.96
N THR A 225 13.43 7.11 1.19
CA THR A 225 14.16 6.96 -0.07
C THR A 225 15.58 6.43 0.13
N GLU A 226 16.30 6.92 1.15
CA GLU A 226 17.64 6.43 1.51
C GLU A 226 17.57 4.99 2.02
N SER A 227 16.58 4.70 2.87
CA SER A 227 16.35 3.33 3.37
C SER A 227 15.96 2.37 2.25
N LEU A 228 15.19 2.82 1.25
CA LEU A 228 14.85 2.03 0.07
C LEU A 228 16.10 1.66 -0.75
N VAL A 229 17.00 2.61 -0.99
CA VAL A 229 18.25 2.33 -1.73
C VAL A 229 19.08 1.25 -1.02
N GLU A 230 19.22 1.33 0.31
CA GLU A 230 19.91 0.30 1.10
C GLU A 230 19.19 -1.04 1.02
N LEU A 231 17.87 -1.04 1.12
CA LEU A 231 17.05 -2.25 1.04
C LEU A 231 17.16 -2.94 -0.33
N LEU A 232 17.20 -2.18 -1.43
CA LEU A 232 17.39 -2.74 -2.77
C LEU A 232 18.74 -3.45 -2.90
N ASN A 233 19.81 -2.85 -2.36
CA ASN A 233 21.13 -3.50 -2.32
C ASN A 233 21.11 -4.78 -1.46
N GLN A 234 20.42 -4.75 -0.32
CA GLN A 234 20.27 -5.94 0.53
C GLN A 234 19.52 -7.07 -0.20
N LEU A 235 18.48 -6.74 -0.95
CA LEU A 235 17.61 -7.72 -1.62
C LEU A 235 18.15 -8.18 -2.98
N GLU A 236 19.25 -7.64 -3.48
CA GLU A 236 19.83 -8.02 -4.77
C GLU A 236 20.09 -9.54 -4.90
N PRO A 237 20.68 -10.24 -3.90
CA PRO A 237 20.86 -11.69 -3.97
C PRO A 237 19.53 -12.45 -4.06
N THR A 238 18.50 -11.99 -3.34
CA THR A 238 17.17 -12.58 -3.34
C THR A 238 16.49 -12.38 -4.69
N ALA A 239 16.60 -11.18 -5.27
CA ALA A 239 16.07 -10.88 -6.60
C ALA A 239 16.69 -11.77 -7.67
N ARG A 240 18.01 -12.02 -7.62
CA ARG A 240 18.70 -12.94 -8.52
C ARG A 240 18.22 -14.38 -8.37
N LYS A 241 18.00 -14.84 -7.14
CA LYS A 241 17.44 -16.17 -6.86
C LYS A 241 16.04 -16.32 -7.47
N LEU A 242 15.22 -15.28 -7.35
CA LEU A 242 13.84 -15.25 -7.85
C LEU A 242 13.74 -14.91 -9.34
N ARG A 243 14.82 -14.42 -9.96
CA ARG A 243 14.88 -13.93 -11.35
C ARG A 243 13.93 -12.76 -11.61
N CYS A 244 13.87 -11.82 -10.65
CA CYS A 244 13.04 -10.62 -10.71
C CYS A 244 13.86 -9.33 -10.56
N GLU A 245 15.14 -9.35 -10.94
CA GLU A 245 16.05 -8.20 -10.81
C GLU A 245 15.56 -6.98 -11.59
N ASN A 246 15.00 -7.20 -12.78
CA ASN A 246 14.49 -6.11 -13.62
C ASN A 246 13.26 -5.45 -13.00
N GLU A 247 12.35 -6.26 -12.47
CA GLU A 247 11.16 -5.78 -11.78
C GLU A 247 11.54 -5.05 -10.49
N LEU A 248 12.47 -5.61 -9.68
CA LEU A 248 12.95 -4.95 -8.48
C LEU A 248 13.64 -3.60 -8.79
N ALA A 249 14.43 -3.54 -9.86
CA ALA A 249 15.04 -2.29 -10.33
C ALA A 249 14.00 -1.21 -10.71
N GLY A 250 12.75 -1.60 -10.99
CA GLY A 250 11.63 -0.67 -11.18
C GLY A 250 11.38 0.24 -9.98
N VAL A 251 11.79 -0.16 -8.76
CA VAL A 251 11.72 0.71 -7.57
C VAL A 251 12.62 1.95 -7.74
N GLU A 252 13.78 1.81 -8.38
CA GLU A 252 14.67 2.95 -8.67
C GLU A 252 14.06 3.92 -9.68
N THR A 253 13.24 3.41 -10.61
CA THR A 253 12.45 4.24 -11.53
C THR A 253 11.47 5.11 -10.73
N ILE A 254 10.76 4.54 -9.76
CA ILE A 254 9.85 5.30 -8.88
C ILE A 254 10.62 6.35 -8.08
N LEU A 255 11.77 5.99 -7.52
CA LEU A 255 12.64 6.92 -6.78
C LEU A 255 13.11 8.09 -7.65
N ARG A 256 13.44 7.83 -8.93
CA ARG A 256 13.97 8.83 -9.87
C ARG A 256 12.91 9.77 -10.42
N TYR A 257 11.74 9.24 -10.80
CA TYR A 257 10.68 10.01 -11.45
C TYR A 257 9.56 10.42 -10.48
N GLY A 258 9.69 10.06 -9.21
CA GLY A 258 8.74 10.34 -8.15
C GLY A 258 7.57 9.35 -8.13
N ALA A 259 6.99 9.14 -6.95
CA ALA A 259 5.75 8.37 -6.79
C ALA A 259 4.55 9.12 -7.41
N SER A 260 3.48 8.39 -7.72
CA SER A 260 2.32 8.92 -8.44
C SER A 260 1.73 10.19 -7.80
N TYR A 261 1.64 10.28 -6.47
CA TYR A 261 1.13 11.49 -5.81
C TYR A 261 1.97 12.75 -6.12
N GLN A 262 3.29 12.61 -6.28
CA GLN A 262 4.19 13.72 -6.63
C GLN A 262 3.92 14.16 -8.07
N ARG A 263 3.80 13.20 -8.99
CA ARG A 263 3.49 13.45 -10.41
C ARG A 263 2.11 14.09 -10.59
N GLN A 264 1.09 13.58 -9.89
CA GLN A 264 -0.26 14.16 -9.88
C GLN A 264 -0.25 15.63 -9.40
N ARG A 265 0.48 15.93 -8.32
CA ARG A 265 0.62 17.31 -7.83
C ARG A 265 1.39 18.20 -8.80
N ALA A 266 2.40 17.68 -9.49
CA ALA A 266 3.12 18.42 -10.53
C ALA A 266 2.21 18.80 -11.70
N VAL A 267 1.48 17.83 -12.25
CA VAL A 267 0.48 18.06 -13.32
C VAL A 267 -0.57 19.07 -12.87
N ALA A 268 -1.11 18.95 -11.65
CA ALA A 268 -2.05 19.93 -11.13
C ALA A 268 -1.47 21.35 -11.13
N ARG A 269 -0.21 21.54 -10.67
CA ARG A 269 0.46 22.85 -10.65
C ARG A 269 0.67 23.41 -12.06
N GLU A 270 1.16 22.59 -12.98
CA GLU A 270 1.42 22.97 -14.38
C GLU A 270 0.14 23.35 -15.14
N HIS A 271 -1.00 22.77 -14.73
CA HIS A 271 -2.31 23.01 -15.33
C HIS A 271 -3.24 23.86 -14.47
N ASN A 272 -2.70 24.80 -13.68
CA ASN A 272 -3.46 25.78 -12.88
C ASN A 272 -4.53 25.14 -11.96
N GLY A 273 -4.21 24.01 -11.33
CA GLY A 273 -5.09 23.25 -10.43
C GLY A 273 -6.06 22.30 -11.13
N SER A 274 -5.94 22.07 -12.44
CA SER A 274 -6.89 21.21 -13.18
C SER A 274 -6.77 19.73 -12.82
N LEU A 275 -7.70 19.23 -12.00
CA LEU A 275 -7.78 17.79 -11.69
C LEU A 275 -8.25 16.93 -12.86
N LYS A 276 -8.84 17.54 -13.91
CA LYS A 276 -9.10 16.84 -15.16
C LYS A 276 -7.80 16.53 -15.91
N ALA A 277 -6.82 17.42 -15.86
CA ALA A 277 -5.49 17.17 -16.42
C ALA A 277 -4.78 16.05 -15.64
N VAL A 278 -4.93 16.01 -14.31
CA VAL A 278 -4.43 14.91 -13.47
C VAL A 278 -5.04 13.56 -13.87
N VAL A 279 -6.36 13.48 -14.09
CA VAL A 279 -6.98 12.23 -14.56
C VAL A 279 -6.48 11.87 -15.97
N ALA A 280 -6.34 12.84 -16.87
CA ALA A 280 -5.80 12.60 -18.20
C ALA A 280 -4.35 12.07 -18.16
N SER A 281 -3.50 12.58 -17.26
CA SER A 281 -2.15 12.08 -17.09
C SER A 281 -2.12 10.66 -16.53
N LEU A 282 -2.99 10.31 -15.58
CA LEU A 282 -3.10 8.94 -15.05
C LEU A 282 -3.59 7.94 -16.12
N ILE A 283 -4.47 8.38 -17.04
CA ILE A 283 -4.88 7.57 -18.20
C ILE A 283 -3.71 7.35 -19.15
N ALA A 284 -2.92 8.40 -19.43
CA ALA A 284 -1.72 8.29 -20.27
C ALA A 284 -0.69 7.33 -19.63
N GLU A 285 -0.41 7.49 -18.34
CA GLU A 285 0.50 6.59 -17.59
C GLU A 285 0.02 5.13 -17.64
N MET A 286 -1.28 4.87 -17.51
CA MET A 286 -1.86 3.53 -17.64
C MET A 286 -1.63 2.90 -19.02
N ARG A 287 -1.62 3.72 -20.08
CA ARG A 287 -1.44 3.26 -21.46
C ARG A 287 0.04 3.10 -21.85
N GLU A 288 0.88 4.03 -21.40
CA GLU A 288 2.21 4.26 -21.96
C GLU A 288 3.35 4.04 -20.95
N GLY A 289 3.03 3.95 -19.66
CA GLY A 289 4.00 3.92 -18.57
C GLY A 289 4.39 5.32 -18.08
N ILE A 290 5.39 5.39 -17.20
CA ILE A 290 5.88 6.68 -16.67
C ILE A 290 6.57 7.45 -17.80
N ALA A 291 6.18 8.71 -18.02
CA ALA A 291 6.90 9.61 -18.93
C ALA A 291 8.31 9.90 -18.38
N LYS A 292 9.35 9.60 -19.15
CA LYS A 292 10.75 9.63 -18.70
C LYS A 292 11.47 10.95 -19.03
N ASP A 293 10.70 12.02 -19.26
CA ASP A 293 11.18 13.22 -19.94
C ASP A 293 11.86 14.26 -19.04
N GLU A 294 11.83 14.13 -17.70
CA GLU A 294 12.72 14.80 -16.73
C GLU A 294 12.43 14.28 -15.30
N PRO A 295 13.41 14.21 -14.37
CA PRO A 295 13.17 13.76 -13.00
C PRO A 295 12.28 14.73 -12.20
N ALA A 296 11.46 14.21 -11.29
CA ALA A 296 10.60 15.04 -10.44
C ALA A 296 11.44 16.02 -9.60
N GLN A 297 11.08 17.31 -9.62
CA GLN A 297 11.71 18.31 -8.75
C GLN A 297 11.51 17.90 -7.28
N GLN A 298 12.62 17.72 -6.55
CA GLN A 298 12.60 17.37 -5.13
C GLN A 298 11.70 18.34 -4.36
N GLY A 299 10.70 17.78 -3.66
CA GLY A 299 9.74 18.54 -2.88
C GLY A 299 10.44 19.41 -1.85
N GLY A 300 10.05 20.69 -1.80
CA GLY A 300 10.63 21.67 -0.89
C GLY A 300 10.58 21.21 0.57
N GLN A 301 11.66 21.52 1.29
CA GLN A 301 11.80 21.34 2.73
C GLN A 301 10.54 21.84 3.45
N TYR A 302 9.69 20.92 3.90
CA TYR A 302 8.71 21.27 4.92
C TYR A 302 9.49 21.65 6.17
N ASN A 303 9.43 22.94 6.52
CA ASN A 303 10.09 23.51 7.68
C ASN A 303 9.74 22.71 8.94
N ARG A 304 10.81 22.27 9.62
CA ARG A 304 10.76 21.69 10.97
C ARG A 304 10.03 22.66 11.92
N GLN A 305 9.06 22.14 12.67
CA GLN A 305 8.72 22.65 14.00
C GLN A 305 9.05 21.57 15.01
#